data_AF-D3LB45-F1
#
_entry.id   AF-D3LB45-F1
#
_cell.length_a   1.000
_cell.length_b   1.000
_cell.length_c   1.000
_cell.angle_alpha   90.00
_cell.angle_beta   90.00
_cell.angle_gamma   90.00
#
_symmetry.space_group_name_H-M   'P 1'
#
loop_
_entity.id
_entity.type
_entity.pdbx_description
1 polymer ?
#
loop_
_entity_poly.entity_id
_entity_poly.type
_entity_poly.pdbx_seq_one_letter_code
_entity_poly.pdbx_strand_id
1 'polypeptide(L)'
;MPEALQNIKDNLDEKIGSPITVIAQAGRKKTTTRKGVLIETYPSLFIVELDKAEGTFERVSYSYTDILTKNIDVNFRQQQVKTA
;
A
#
# COMPACT_ATOMS: atom_id res chain seq x y z
N MET A 1 7.24 -8.70 -16.24
CA MET A 1 6.72 -9.05 -14.90
C MET A 1 5.67 -10.15 -15.07
N PRO A 2 5.55 -11.15 -14.18
CA PRO A 2 4.46 -12.13 -14.20
C PRO A 2 3.08 -11.45 -14.12
N GLU A 3 2.06 -12.03 -14.77
CA GLU A 3 0.70 -11.47 -14.85
C GLU A 3 0.12 -11.12 -13.46
N ALA A 4 0.29 -12.00 -12.47
CA ALA A 4 -0.21 -11.76 -11.12
C ALA A 4 0.39 -10.50 -10.47
N LEU A 5 1.70 -10.25 -10.65
CA LEU A 5 2.34 -9.05 -10.13
C LEU A 5 1.96 -7.81 -10.95
N GLN A 6 1.74 -7.96 -12.26
CA GLN A 6 1.26 -6.88 -13.12
C GLN A 6 -0.13 -6.41 -12.69
N ASN A 7 -1.06 -7.33 -12.42
CA ASN A 7 -2.40 -7.00 -11.95
C ASN A 7 -2.39 -6.25 -10.61
N ILE A 8 -1.49 -6.64 -9.68
CA ILE A 8 -1.30 -5.91 -8.41
C ILE A 8 -0.78 -4.50 -8.69
N LYS A 9 0.23 -4.38 -9.56
CA LYS A 9 0.78 -3.08 -9.94
C LYS A 9 -0.27 -2.16 -10.55
N ASP A 10 -1.04 -2.63 -11.54
CA ASP A 10 -2.04 -1.83 -12.25
C ASP A 10 -3.12 -1.33 -11.27
N ASN A 11 -3.56 -2.17 -10.33
CA ASN A 11 -4.48 -1.77 -9.25
C ASN A 11 -3.90 -0.68 -8.34
N LEU A 12 -2.59 -0.68 -8.09
CA LEU A 12 -1.93 0.34 -7.28
C LEU A 12 -1.71 1.64 -8.07
N ASP A 13 -1.36 1.54 -9.36
CA ASP A 13 -1.20 2.70 -10.25
C ASP A 13 -2.48 3.55 -10.29
N GLU A 14 -3.65 2.92 -10.35
CA GLU A 14 -4.97 3.59 -10.31
C GLU A 14 -5.29 4.26 -8.97
N LYS A 15 -4.52 3.99 -7.91
CA LYS A 15 -4.76 4.47 -6.54
C LYS A 15 -3.66 5.37 -6.01
N ILE A 16 -2.74 5.82 -6.86
CA ILE A 16 -1.75 6.83 -6.49
C ILE A 16 -2.47 8.08 -5.94
N GLY A 17 -1.95 8.61 -4.83
CA GLY A 17 -2.54 9.72 -4.07
C GLY A 17 -3.68 9.31 -3.12
N SER A 18 -4.14 8.05 -3.14
CA SER A 18 -5.24 7.60 -2.28
C SER A 18 -4.75 7.20 -0.87
N PRO A 19 -5.59 7.43 0.17
CA PRO A 19 -5.33 6.89 1.50
C PRO A 19 -5.27 5.36 1.49
N ILE A 20 -4.19 4.83 2.08
CA ILE A 20 -3.90 3.40 2.14
C ILE A 20 -3.71 2.99 3.61
N THR A 21 -4.19 1.80 3.96
CA THR A 21 -3.87 1.12 5.21
C THR A 21 -3.04 -0.10 4.89
N VAL A 22 -1.84 -0.17 5.46
CA VAL A 22 -0.90 -1.29 5.31
C VAL A 22 -0.91 -2.12 6.59
N ILE A 23 -1.15 -3.42 6.45
CA ILE A 23 -1.13 -4.40 7.55
C ILE A 23 0.05 -5.33 7.27
N ALA A 24 1.11 -5.27 8.09
CA ALA A 24 2.31 -6.06 7.89
C ALA A 24 2.46 -7.15 8.97
N GLN A 25 2.95 -8.34 8.58
CA GLN A 25 3.30 -9.40 9.52
C GLN A 25 4.57 -9.02 10.28
N ALA A 26 4.46 -8.83 11.60
CA ALA A 26 5.57 -8.51 12.50
C ALA A 26 6.10 -9.75 13.27
N GLY A 27 5.61 -10.95 12.94
CA GLY A 27 6.04 -12.23 13.51
C GLY A 27 4.93 -13.29 13.52
N ARG A 28 5.17 -14.42 14.20
CA ARG A 28 4.29 -15.63 14.16
C ARG A 28 2.81 -15.41 14.55
N LYS A 29 2.48 -14.33 15.26
CA LYS A 29 1.10 -13.99 15.68
C LYS A 29 0.88 -12.48 15.84
N LYS A 30 1.74 -11.65 15.26
CA LYS A 30 1.69 -10.20 15.44
C LYS A 30 1.58 -9.53 14.08
N THR A 31 0.62 -8.63 13.95
CA THR A 31 0.49 -7.75 12.79
C THR A 31 0.58 -6.30 13.26
N THR A 32 1.11 -5.45 12.38
CA THR A 32 1.18 -4.01 12.59
C THR A 32 0.32 -3.34 11.52
N THR A 33 -0.61 -2.49 11.94
CA THR A 33 -1.46 -1.73 11.03
C THR A 33 -1.01 -0.27 11.01
N ARG A 34 -0.69 0.26 9.84
CA ARG A 34 -0.26 1.65 9.64
C ARG A 34 -1.09 2.29 8.54
N LYS A 35 -1.40 3.57 8.72
CA LYS A 35 -2.10 4.39 7.72
C LYS A 35 -1.11 5.30 7.01
N GLY A 36 -1.46 5.69 5.79
CA GLY A 36 -0.65 6.57 4.98
C GLY A 36 -1.29 6.89 3.65
N VAL A 37 -0.47 7.33 2.71
CA VAL A 37 -0.87 7.62 1.33
C VAL A 37 0.07 6.90 0.36
N LEU A 38 -0.49 6.27 -0.67
CA LEU A 38 0.30 5.71 -1.77
C LEU A 38 0.82 6.87 -2.63
N ILE A 39 2.14 7.04 -2.74
CA ILE A 39 2.73 8.21 -3.42
C ILE A 39 3.23 7.87 -4.82
N GLU A 40 3.90 6.73 -4.97
CA GLU A 40 4.53 6.34 -6.24
C GLU A 40 4.50 4.83 -6.44
N THR A 41 4.54 4.42 -7.70
CA THR A 41 4.74 3.04 -8.12
C THR A 41 5.89 2.97 -9.12
N TYR A 42 6.65 1.88 -9.08
CA TYR A 42 7.80 1.62 -9.94
C TYR A 42 7.71 0.18 -10.49
N PRO A 43 8.52 -0.21 -11.48
CA PRO A 43 8.46 -1.57 -12.02
C PRO A 43 8.70 -2.71 -11.02
N SER A 44 9.11 -2.49 -9.78
CA SER A 44 9.37 -3.56 -8.80
C SER A 44 8.89 -3.27 -7.39
N LEU A 45 8.56 -2.02 -7.07
CA LEU A 45 8.16 -1.60 -5.74
C LEU A 45 7.21 -0.41 -5.83
N PHE A 46 6.54 -0.11 -4.73
CA PHE A 46 5.75 1.09 -4.56
C PHE A 46 6.11 1.79 -3.26
N ILE A 47 5.87 3.10 -3.20
CA ILE A 47 6.24 3.98 -2.09
C ILE A 47 4.98 4.44 -1.37
N VAL A 48 4.96 4.27 -0.05
CA VAL A 48 3.90 4.77 0.83
C VAL A 48 4.51 5.75 1.83
N GLU A 49 3.86 6.90 1.99
CA GLU A 49 4.12 7.79 3.13
C GLU A 49 3.21 7.39 4.28
N LEU A 50 3.80 6.81 5.33
CA LEU A 50 3.09 6.32 6.51
C LEU A 50 3.08 7.39 7.61
N ASP A 51 1.92 7.61 8.20
CA ASP A 51 1.72 8.58 9.28
C ASP A 51 2.54 8.19 10.51
N LYS A 52 3.16 9.20 11.15
CA LYS A 52 3.79 9.10 12.48
C LYS A 52 3.09 10.04 13.46
N ALA A 53 3.28 9.80 14.76
CA ALA A 53 2.91 10.78 15.77
C ALA A 53 3.73 12.06 15.53
N GLU A 54 3.15 13.24 15.81
CA GLU A 54 3.78 14.57 15.66
C GLU A 54 3.74 15.18 14.25
N GLY A 55 2.88 14.70 13.35
CA GLY A 55 2.71 15.33 12.03
C GLY A 55 3.89 15.10 11.08
N THR A 56 4.76 14.15 11.42
CA THR A 56 5.82 13.65 10.53
C THR A 56 5.32 12.43 9.76
N PHE A 57 6.00 12.10 8.67
CA PHE A 57 5.72 10.91 7.87
C PHE A 57 7.00 10.11 7.62
N GLU A 58 6.82 8.83 7.34
CA GLU A 58 7.89 7.92 6.95
C GLU A 58 7.64 7.35 5.57
N ARG A 59 8.59 7.52 4.67
CA ARG A 59 8.55 6.87 3.35
C ARG A 59 9.05 5.44 3.47
N VAL A 60 8.19 4.50 3.10
CA VAL A 60 8.51 3.07 3.07
C VAL A 60 8.23 2.53 1.69
N SER A 61 9.18 1.75 1.18
CA SER A 61 9.01 0.97 -0.05
C SER A 61 8.53 -0.45 0.26
N TYR A 62 7.56 -0.93 -0.48
CA TYR A 62 7.09 -2.32 -0.45
C TYR A 62 7.18 -2.93 -1.85
N SER A 63 7.40 -4.24 -1.94
CA SER A 63 7.37 -4.95 -3.22
C SER A 63 5.97 -5.48 -3.52
N TYR A 64 5.66 -5.68 -4.80
CA TYR A 64 4.40 -6.35 -5.20
C TYR A 64 4.36 -7.81 -4.72
N THR A 65 5.54 -8.43 -4.57
CA THR A 65 5.68 -9.77 -4.02
C THR A 65 5.19 -9.83 -2.58
N ASP A 66 5.40 -8.78 -1.78
CA ASP A 66 4.93 -8.76 -0.38
C ASP A 66 3.41 -8.86 -0.26
N ILE A 67 2.68 -8.27 -1.22
CA ILE A 67 1.21 -8.42 -1.32
C ILE A 67 0.89 -9.84 -1.81
N LEU A 68 1.56 -10.31 -2.85
CA LEU A 68 1.31 -11.63 -3.44
C LEU A 68 1.53 -12.77 -2.42
N THR A 69 2.59 -12.69 -1.62
CA THR A 69 2.94 -13.68 -0.59
C THR A 69 2.28 -13.42 0.75
N LYS A 70 1.43 -12.38 0.86
CA LYS A 70 0.70 -12.00 2.09
C LYS A 70 1.63 -11.65 3.26
N ASN A 71 2.84 -11.18 2.96
CA ASN A 71 3.70 -10.53 3.95
C ASN A 71 3.06 -9.23 4.44
N ILE A 72 2.35 -8.56 3.52
CA ILE A 72 1.51 -7.40 3.82
C ILE A 72 0.14 -7.54 3.15
N ASP A 73 -0.86 -6.89 3.75
CA ASP A 73 -2.15 -6.60 3.13
C ASP A 73 -2.33 -5.09 3.00
N VAL A 74 -2.93 -4.66 1.90
CA VAL A 74 -3.21 -3.24 1.63
C VAL A 74 -4.71 -3.01 1.44
N ASN A 75 -5.23 -1.95 2.05
CA ASN A 75 -6.64 -1.57 1.94
C ASN A 75 -6.76 -0.09 1.57
N PHE A 76 -7.53 0.19 0.52
CA PHE A 76 -7.86 1.55 0.10
C PHE A 76 -9.27 1.89 0.55
N ARG A 77 -9.47 3.11 1.10
CA ARG A 77 -10.84 3.60 1.34
C ARG A 77 -11.49 3.89 0.00
N GLN A 78 -12.66 3.31 -0.26
CA GLN A 78 -13.45 3.63 -1.43
C GLN A 78 -13.85 5.11 -1.37
N GLN A 79 -13.28 5.93 -2.26
CA GLN A 79 -13.84 7.25 -2.54
C GLN A 79 -15.16 7.01 -3.27
N GLN A 80 -16.28 7.13 -2.56
CA GLN A 80 -17.58 7.25 -3.20
C GLN A 80 -17.53 8.55 -4.02
N VAL A 81 -17.34 8.41 -5.33
CA VAL A 81 -17.52 9.52 -6.26
C VAL A 81 -18.98 9.93 -6.15
N LYS A 82 -19.24 11.06 -5.47
CA LYS A 82 -20.54 11.72 -5.58
C LYS A 82 -20.63 12.27 -7.00
N THR A 83 -21.18 11.48 -7.91
CA THR A 83 -21.71 11.99 -9.18
C THR A 83 -22.95 12.80 -8.83
N ALA A 84 -22.87 14.12 -9.02
CA ALA A 84 -24.02 15.03 -9.05
C ALA A 84 -24.43 15.27 -10.51
#